data_AF-A0A9Q0F3X2-F1
#
_entry.id   AF-A0A9Q0F3X2-F1
#
_cell.length_a   1.000
_cell.length_b   1.000
_cell.length_c   1.000
_cell.angle_alpha   90.00
_cell.angle_beta   90.00
_cell.angle_gamma   90.00
#
_symmetry.space_group_name_H-M   'P 1'
#
loop_
_entity.id
_entity.type
_entity.pdbx_description
1 polymer ?
#
loop_
_entity_poly.entity_id
_entity_poly.type
_entity_poly.pdbx_seq_one_letter_code
_entity_poly.pdbx_strand_id
1 'polypeptide(L)'
;MLTCSRYFYSVTHFLSPPITTTTTTTTTAVNHLFSRAKPLLLSPPRSYSHSHTMNQDNNKTNTHRQLHSSIEFLTQKPYSPPLWATGLGPVPSHTVSLGHLPTPIHRWNLPNLPRNTEVYLKRDDLSGMQLSGNKVRKLEFLMADALAQGADCVVTVGGIQSNHCRATAVAAKYLNLDCYLILRTSKVLADQDPGLTGNLLVERLVGAHVQLISKEEYGQIGSVALANALKEKLIKEGRKPYVIPVGGSNSLGTWGYIEAVREIEQQVEASGGRLKFDDIVVACG
;
A
#
# COMPACT_ATOMS: atom_id res chain seq x y z
N MET A 1 -26.40 13.73 28.40
CA MET A 1 -25.76 12.92 29.47
C MET A 1 -25.14 11.68 28.81
N LEU A 2 -23.86 11.76 28.47
CA LEU A 2 -23.08 10.67 27.86
C LEU A 2 -22.23 10.06 28.98
N THR A 3 -22.57 8.85 29.41
CA THR A 3 -21.71 8.03 30.26
C THR A 3 -20.98 7.02 29.38
N CYS A 4 -19.72 7.33 29.12
CA CYS A 4 -18.74 6.45 28.48
C CYS A 4 -18.31 5.38 29.49
N SER A 5 -18.78 4.14 29.31
CA SER A 5 -18.30 3.00 30.09
C SER A 5 -17.10 2.36 29.39
N ARG A 6 -15.96 2.48 30.08
CA ARG A 6 -14.63 1.98 29.73
C ARG A 6 -14.60 0.45 29.62
N TYR A 7 -13.99 -0.06 28.55
CA TYR A 7 -13.12 -1.24 28.63
C TYR A 7 -11.84 -0.96 27.82
N PHE A 8 -10.81 -0.49 28.51
CA PHE A 8 -9.43 -0.38 28.02
C PHE A 8 -8.69 -1.66 28.39
N TYR A 9 -8.11 -2.35 27.41
CA TYR A 9 -6.95 -3.20 27.64
C TYR A 9 -5.73 -2.49 27.05
N SER A 10 -4.98 -1.83 27.92
CA SER A 10 -3.70 -1.20 27.65
C SER A 10 -2.62 -2.00 28.38
N VAL A 11 -1.74 -2.69 27.65
CA VAL A 11 -0.42 -3.07 28.15
C VAL A 11 0.60 -3.02 27.01
N THR A 12 1.32 -1.92 26.90
CA THR A 12 2.74 -1.92 26.49
C THR A 12 3.43 -0.72 27.12
N HIS A 13 4.18 -0.96 28.19
CA HIS A 13 5.26 -0.08 28.64
C HIS A 13 6.55 -0.57 27.99
N PHE A 14 7.15 0.25 27.15
CA PHE A 14 8.60 0.23 26.91
C PHE A 14 9.08 1.68 26.90
N LEU A 15 9.62 2.10 28.05
CA LEU A 15 10.44 3.30 28.16
C LEU A 15 11.80 2.97 27.54
N SER A 16 12.17 3.66 26.47
CA SER A 16 13.56 3.67 25.96
C SER A 16 14.32 4.85 26.57
N PRO A 17 15.56 4.66 27.04
CA PRO A 17 16.41 5.75 27.55
C PRO A 17 17.01 6.56 26.38
N PRO A 18 17.58 7.76 26.65
CA PRO A 18 18.09 8.65 25.60
C PRO A 18 19.32 8.04 24.93
N ILE A 19 19.33 8.01 23.59
CA ILE A 19 20.46 7.55 22.78
C ILE A 19 21.41 8.73 22.54
N THR A 20 22.61 8.62 23.10
CA THR A 20 23.79 9.40 22.72
C THR A 20 24.24 9.02 21.32
N THR A 21 24.47 10.03 20.48
CA THR A 21 24.85 9.92 19.07
C THR A 21 26.21 9.26 18.87
N THR A 22 26.23 8.13 18.14
CA THR A 22 27.43 7.61 17.46
C THR A 22 27.11 7.38 15.97
N THR A 23 27.37 8.39 15.16
CA THR A 23 27.00 8.49 13.73
C THR A 23 27.86 7.62 12.80
N THR A 24 28.97 7.08 13.28
CA THR A 24 29.98 6.42 12.43
C THR A 24 29.70 4.93 12.19
N THR A 25 29.07 4.24 13.15
CA THR A 25 28.85 2.78 13.09
C THR A 25 27.69 2.40 12.18
N THR A 26 26.62 3.20 12.16
CA THR A 26 25.42 2.95 11.35
C THR A 26 25.72 3.02 9.85
N THR A 27 26.57 3.96 9.43
CA THR A 27 26.92 4.15 8.01
C THR A 27 27.68 2.94 7.44
N THR A 28 28.59 2.34 8.22
CA THR A 28 29.39 1.18 7.77
C THR A 28 28.56 -0.09 7.67
N ALA A 29 27.68 -0.36 8.64
CA ALA A 29 26.80 -1.54 8.61
C ALA A 29 25.84 -1.51 7.41
N VAL A 30 25.30 -0.34 7.12
CA VAL A 30 24.40 -0.07 6.00
C VAL A 30 25.11 -0.26 4.65
N ASN A 31 26.33 0.26 4.48
CA ASN A 31 27.09 0.12 3.24
C ASN A 31 27.45 -1.35 2.93
N HIS A 32 27.73 -2.16 3.96
CA HIS A 32 28.01 -3.59 3.79
C HIS A 32 26.77 -4.40 3.39
N LEU A 33 25.56 -3.91 3.69
CA LEU A 33 24.30 -4.57 3.36
C LEU A 33 24.03 -4.54 1.85
N PHE A 34 24.35 -3.43 1.17
CA PHE A 34 24.03 -3.21 -0.25
C PHE A 34 25.05 -3.78 -1.25
N SER A 35 26.16 -4.34 -0.77
CA SER A 35 27.16 -5.02 -1.60
C SER A 35 26.83 -6.50 -1.86
N ARG A 36 25.85 -7.07 -1.12
CA ARG A 36 25.47 -8.49 -1.22
C ARG A 36 24.43 -8.81 -2.31
N ALA A 37 23.83 -7.82 -2.95
CA ALA A 37 22.78 -8.04 -3.94
C ALA A 37 23.36 -8.57 -5.26
N LYS A 38 23.09 -9.85 -5.58
CA LYS A 38 23.29 -10.41 -6.94
C LYS A 38 22.05 -10.13 -7.78
N PRO A 39 22.18 -9.56 -9.00
CA PRO A 39 21.04 -9.41 -9.90
C PRO A 39 20.61 -10.77 -10.45
N LEU A 40 19.35 -11.15 -10.19
CA LEU A 40 18.66 -12.18 -10.96
C LEU A 40 18.11 -11.51 -12.21
N LEU A 41 18.82 -11.63 -13.35
CA LEU A 41 18.33 -11.18 -14.64
C LEU A 41 17.22 -12.13 -15.14
N LEU A 42 15.97 -11.67 -15.09
CA LEU A 42 14.90 -12.22 -15.91
C LEU A 42 14.87 -11.46 -17.24
N SER A 43 14.87 -12.21 -18.34
CA SER A 43 14.86 -11.67 -19.71
C SER A 43 13.55 -10.90 -20.00
N PRO A 44 13.58 -9.83 -20.82
CA PRO A 44 12.36 -9.10 -21.17
C PRO A 44 11.44 -9.94 -22.08
N PRO A 45 10.11 -9.85 -21.93
CA PRO A 45 9.17 -10.53 -22.82
C PRO A 45 9.15 -9.86 -24.21
N ARG A 46 9.06 -10.69 -25.26
CA ARG A 46 8.94 -10.27 -26.67
C ARG A 46 7.62 -9.55 -26.93
N SER A 47 7.68 -8.49 -27.72
CA SER A 47 6.54 -7.75 -28.24
C SER A 47 5.71 -8.60 -29.22
N TYR A 48 4.41 -8.70 -28.99
CA TYR A 48 3.44 -9.21 -29.96
C TYR A 48 2.57 -8.05 -30.45
N SER A 49 2.59 -7.81 -31.75
CA SER A 49 1.69 -6.90 -32.45
C SER A 49 0.49 -7.68 -33.00
N HIS A 50 -0.72 -7.29 -32.62
CA HIS A 50 -1.93 -7.68 -33.34
C HIS A 50 -2.80 -6.46 -33.60
N SER A 51 -2.93 -6.13 -34.89
CA SER A 51 -4.01 -5.35 -35.47
C SER A 51 -5.23 -6.25 -35.66
N HIS A 52 -6.42 -5.84 -35.22
CA HIS A 52 -7.63 -6.00 -36.04
C HIS A 52 -8.82 -5.14 -35.57
N THR A 53 -9.59 -4.83 -36.60
CA THR A 53 -10.74 -3.97 -36.85
C THR A 53 -11.98 -4.17 -35.96
N MET A 54 -12.70 -3.05 -35.76
CA MET A 54 -14.00 -2.94 -35.12
C MET A 54 -15.12 -3.68 -35.87
N ASN A 55 -16.11 -4.18 -35.13
CA ASN A 55 -17.50 -4.21 -35.58
C ASN A 55 -18.43 -3.86 -34.41
N GLN A 56 -19.43 -3.02 -34.68
CA GLN A 56 -20.44 -2.55 -33.73
C GLN A 56 -21.55 -3.60 -33.59
N ASP A 57 -22.12 -3.76 -32.38
CA ASP A 57 -23.57 -3.88 -32.24
C ASP A 57 -24.08 -3.64 -30.80
N ASN A 58 -25.33 -3.17 -30.75
CA ASN A 58 -26.00 -2.48 -29.65
C ASN A 58 -26.48 -3.38 -28.49
N ASN A 59 -26.25 -2.94 -27.25
CA ASN A 59 -27.21 -3.06 -26.14
C ASN A 59 -26.80 -2.14 -24.97
N LYS A 60 -27.40 -0.93 -24.94
CA LYS A 60 -27.25 0.09 -23.89
C LYS A 60 -28.39 -0.17 -22.89
N THR A 61 -28.13 -0.53 -21.64
CA THR A 61 -28.17 0.44 -20.52
C THR A 61 -27.43 0.02 -19.24
N ASN A 62 -26.70 -1.12 -19.22
CA ASN A 62 -25.87 -1.51 -18.06
C ASN A 62 -24.35 -1.51 -18.35
N THR A 63 -23.99 -1.54 -19.63
CA THR A 63 -22.61 -1.52 -20.15
C THR A 63 -21.91 -0.17 -20.00
N HIS A 64 -22.63 0.95 -20.05
CA HIS A 64 -22.02 2.29 -20.04
C HIS A 64 -21.34 2.66 -18.70
N ARG A 65 -21.91 2.25 -17.56
CA ARG A 65 -21.30 2.51 -16.23
C ARG A 65 -20.10 1.60 -15.98
N GLN A 66 -20.15 0.37 -16.48
CA GLN A 66 -19.05 -0.60 -16.33
C GLN A 66 -17.85 -0.23 -17.23
N LEU A 67 -18.10 0.19 -18.49
CA LEU A 67 -17.04 0.68 -19.39
C LEU A 67 -16.32 1.92 -18.82
N HIS A 68 -17.06 2.88 -18.24
CA HIS A 68 -16.47 4.09 -17.65
C HIS A 68 -15.46 3.76 -16.55
N SER A 69 -15.80 2.80 -15.67
CA SER A 69 -14.91 2.37 -14.59
C SER A 69 -13.60 1.75 -15.08
N SER A 70 -13.61 1.12 -16.26
CA SER A 70 -12.41 0.48 -16.84
C SER A 70 -11.48 1.48 -17.53
N ILE A 71 -12.01 2.60 -18.04
CA ILE A 71 -11.22 3.66 -18.71
C ILE A 71 -10.49 4.54 -17.68
N GLU A 72 -11.03 4.66 -16.46
CA GLU A 72 -10.44 5.49 -15.40
C GLU A 72 -9.33 4.79 -14.60
N PHE A 73 -9.14 3.47 -14.77
CA PHE A 73 -8.07 2.73 -14.09
C PHE A 73 -6.69 3.22 -14.55
N LEU A 74 -5.74 3.40 -13.62
CA LEU A 74 -4.39 3.97 -13.82
C LEU A 74 -4.36 5.43 -14.29
N THR A 75 -5.46 6.16 -14.16
CA THR A 75 -5.48 7.60 -14.49
C THR A 75 -5.17 8.44 -13.26
N GLN A 76 -4.30 9.43 -13.43
CA GLN A 76 -4.12 10.49 -12.44
C GLN A 76 -5.27 11.49 -12.61
N LYS A 77 -5.87 11.89 -11.48
CA LYS A 77 -7.03 12.78 -11.44
C LYS A 77 -6.86 13.82 -10.33
N PRO A 78 -7.36 15.06 -10.52
CA PRO A 78 -7.42 16.05 -9.46
C PRO A 78 -8.16 15.48 -8.25
N TYR A 79 -7.71 15.85 -7.05
CA TYR A 79 -8.33 15.44 -5.80
C TYR A 79 -9.03 16.63 -5.14
N SER A 80 -10.18 16.35 -4.52
CA SER A 80 -10.89 17.29 -3.66
C SER A 80 -11.34 16.55 -2.41
N PRO A 81 -10.96 17.02 -1.21
CA PRO A 81 -11.28 16.32 0.03
C PRO A 81 -12.77 16.44 0.38
N PRO A 82 -13.33 15.54 1.22
CA PRO A 82 -14.65 15.74 1.78
C PRO A 82 -14.69 17.03 2.61
N LEU A 83 -15.87 17.68 2.66
CA LEU A 83 -16.05 18.99 3.31
C LEU A 83 -15.48 19.03 4.73
N TRP A 84 -15.71 17.99 5.53
CA TRP A 84 -15.23 17.92 6.91
C TRP A 84 -13.70 17.79 7.02
N ALA A 85 -13.02 17.32 5.98
CA ALA A 85 -11.56 17.15 5.93
C ALA A 85 -10.84 18.35 5.30
N THR A 86 -11.55 19.37 4.83
CA THR A 86 -10.94 20.56 4.18
C THR A 86 -9.97 21.33 5.07
N GLY A 87 -10.13 21.26 6.39
CA GLY A 87 -9.21 21.86 7.37
C GLY A 87 -7.95 21.03 7.67
N LEU A 88 -7.84 19.81 7.13
CA LEU A 88 -6.66 18.96 7.28
C LEU A 88 -5.62 19.32 6.23
N GLY A 89 -4.34 19.38 6.60
CA GLY A 89 -3.27 19.81 5.71
C GLY A 89 -1.98 19.01 5.85
N PRO A 90 -1.15 18.92 4.78
CA PRO A 90 -1.43 19.43 3.44
C PRO A 90 -2.46 18.57 2.69
N VAL A 91 -3.36 19.22 1.93
CA VAL A 91 -4.35 18.55 1.07
C VAL A 91 -3.64 18.07 -0.20
N PRO A 92 -3.80 16.80 -0.62
CA PRO A 92 -3.26 16.30 -1.88
C PRO A 92 -3.94 17.02 -3.05
N SER A 93 -3.17 17.36 -4.07
CA SER A 93 -3.75 17.96 -5.28
C SER A 93 -4.28 16.91 -6.25
N HIS A 94 -3.77 15.68 -6.18
CA HIS A 94 -4.07 14.60 -7.12
C HIS A 94 -4.14 13.24 -6.42
N THR A 95 -4.77 12.29 -7.10
CA THR A 95 -4.76 10.87 -6.78
C THR A 95 -4.63 10.06 -8.07
N VAL A 96 -4.21 8.80 -7.99
CA VAL A 96 -4.15 7.89 -9.13
C VAL A 96 -5.04 6.68 -8.88
N SER A 97 -5.89 6.33 -9.85
CA SER A 97 -6.84 5.23 -9.67
C SER A 97 -6.11 3.88 -9.72
N LEU A 98 -6.01 3.20 -8.58
CA LEU A 98 -5.36 1.89 -8.43
C LEU A 98 -6.30 0.83 -7.85
N GLY A 99 -7.36 1.24 -7.15
CA GLY A 99 -8.35 0.34 -6.58
C GLY A 99 -9.61 0.23 -7.43
N HIS A 100 -10.26 -0.93 -7.39
CA HIS A 100 -11.65 -1.07 -7.77
C HIS A 100 -12.54 -0.62 -6.60
N LEU A 101 -12.90 0.66 -6.64
CA LEU A 101 -13.71 1.33 -5.63
C LEU A 101 -15.08 1.74 -6.24
N PRO A 102 -16.16 1.80 -5.45
CA PRO A 102 -16.22 1.50 -4.01
C PRO A 102 -16.19 -0.01 -3.72
N THR A 103 -15.56 -0.43 -2.62
CA THR A 103 -15.58 -1.83 -2.18
C THR A 103 -16.91 -2.17 -1.51
N PRO A 104 -17.42 -3.42 -1.60
CA PRO A 104 -18.73 -3.74 -1.07
C PRO A 104 -18.75 -3.77 0.47
N ILE A 105 -19.91 -3.44 1.03
CA ILE A 105 -20.25 -3.71 2.44
C ILE A 105 -21.31 -4.81 2.46
N HIS A 106 -21.10 -5.87 3.23
CA HIS A 106 -22.13 -6.89 3.45
C HIS A 106 -22.16 -7.38 4.89
N ARG A 107 -23.32 -7.90 5.30
CA ARG A 107 -23.52 -8.53 6.61
C ARG A 107 -22.73 -9.84 6.72
N TRP A 108 -22.15 -10.09 7.89
CA TRP A 108 -21.55 -11.36 8.28
C TRP A 108 -22.36 -12.00 9.38
N ASN A 109 -22.96 -13.14 9.07
CA ASN A 109 -23.72 -13.91 10.04
C ASN A 109 -22.77 -14.78 10.86
N LEU A 110 -22.11 -14.17 11.85
CA LEU A 110 -21.25 -14.89 12.79
C LEU A 110 -22.11 -15.63 13.84
N PRO A 111 -21.73 -16.87 14.21
CA PRO A 111 -22.41 -17.58 15.29
C PRO A 111 -22.13 -16.91 16.64
N ASN A 112 -23.08 -17.05 17.58
CA ASN A 112 -22.93 -16.61 18.97
C ASN A 112 -22.69 -15.10 19.16
N LEU A 113 -23.17 -14.25 18.25
CA LEU A 113 -23.20 -12.81 18.49
C LEU A 113 -24.13 -12.46 19.67
N PRO A 114 -23.81 -11.43 20.46
CA PRO A 114 -24.74 -10.91 21.46
C PRO A 114 -26.08 -10.52 20.84
N ARG A 115 -27.14 -10.53 21.66
CA ARG A 115 -28.47 -10.09 21.22
C ARG A 115 -28.41 -8.66 20.67
N ASN A 116 -29.08 -8.43 19.55
CA ASN A 116 -29.13 -7.15 18.85
C ASN A 116 -27.76 -6.65 18.33
N THR A 117 -26.81 -7.56 18.09
CA THR A 117 -25.54 -7.23 17.45
C THR A 117 -25.53 -7.70 16.00
N GLU A 118 -25.19 -6.80 15.09
CA GLU A 118 -24.96 -7.11 13.68
C GLU A 118 -23.51 -6.79 13.31
N VAL A 119 -22.91 -7.65 12.49
CA VAL A 119 -21.55 -7.44 11.99
C VAL A 119 -21.62 -7.28 10.47
N TYR A 120 -20.90 -6.28 9.96
CA TYR A 120 -20.75 -6.02 8.54
C TYR A 120 -19.26 -5.96 8.20
N LEU A 121 -18.88 -6.42 7.00
CA LEU A 121 -17.52 -6.24 6.48
C LEU A 121 -17.52 -5.20 5.39
N LYS A 122 -16.63 -4.22 5.56
CA LYS A 122 -16.10 -3.42 4.46
C LYS A 122 -15.00 -4.23 3.75
N ARG A 123 -15.31 -4.75 2.56
CA ARG A 123 -14.44 -5.70 1.83
C ARG A 123 -13.32 -5.02 1.06
N ASP A 124 -12.45 -4.31 1.78
CA ASP A 124 -11.26 -3.68 1.19
C ASP A 124 -10.25 -4.67 0.61
N ASP A 125 -10.36 -5.96 0.92
CA ASP A 125 -9.66 -7.03 0.23
C ASP A 125 -10.13 -7.22 -1.24
N LEU A 126 -11.32 -6.74 -1.59
CA LEU A 126 -11.85 -6.75 -2.95
C LEU A 126 -11.52 -5.49 -3.75
N SER A 127 -10.56 -4.67 -3.29
CA SER A 127 -10.07 -3.49 -4.02
C SER A 127 -9.27 -3.81 -5.29
N GLY A 128 -9.08 -5.08 -5.64
CA GLY A 128 -8.35 -5.58 -6.82
C GLY A 128 -7.51 -6.80 -6.46
N MET A 129 -7.01 -7.57 -7.44
CA MET A 129 -6.36 -8.86 -7.13
C MET A 129 -4.90 -8.68 -6.70
N GLN A 130 -4.05 -8.16 -7.58
CA GLN A 130 -2.62 -7.96 -7.30
C GLN A 130 -2.41 -6.75 -6.35
N LEU A 131 -3.30 -5.77 -6.48
CA LEU A 131 -3.47 -4.59 -5.64
C LEU A 131 -4.58 -4.82 -4.59
N SER A 132 -4.65 -6.01 -3.98
CA SER A 132 -5.69 -6.29 -2.97
C SER A 132 -5.39 -5.63 -1.63
N GLY A 133 -6.45 -5.23 -0.93
CA GLY A 133 -6.41 -4.87 0.48
C GLY A 133 -6.26 -3.38 0.72
N ASN A 134 -6.10 -3.05 2.00
CA ASN A 134 -6.14 -1.68 2.47
C ASN A 134 -4.98 -0.79 1.99
N LYS A 135 -3.85 -1.38 1.61
CA LYS A 135 -2.65 -0.61 1.23
C LYS A 135 -2.87 0.21 -0.03
N VAL A 136 -3.81 -0.22 -0.87
CA VAL A 136 -4.06 0.37 -2.18
C VAL A 136 -4.67 1.74 -2.07
N ARG A 137 -5.58 1.93 -1.11
CA ARG A 137 -6.13 3.26 -0.80
C ARG A 137 -5.04 4.28 -0.47
N LYS A 138 -4.02 3.88 0.28
CA LYS A 138 -2.87 4.75 0.59
C LYS A 138 -2.01 5.00 -0.64
N LEU A 139 -1.79 3.95 -1.44
CA LEU A 139 -0.96 4.02 -2.64
C LEU A 139 -1.55 4.91 -3.73
N GLU A 140 -2.87 5.08 -3.83
CA GLU A 140 -3.48 6.03 -4.79
C GLU A 140 -2.93 7.46 -4.61
N PHE A 141 -2.66 7.86 -3.37
CA PHE A 141 -2.10 9.19 -3.07
C PHE A 141 -0.57 9.20 -3.13
N LEU A 142 0.08 8.18 -2.55
CA LEU A 142 1.54 8.09 -2.50
C LEU A 142 2.15 7.96 -3.91
N MET A 143 1.53 7.18 -4.79
CA MET A 143 2.00 7.02 -6.16
C MET A 143 1.71 8.26 -7.01
N ALA A 144 0.59 8.95 -6.77
CA ALA A 144 0.33 10.23 -7.44
C ALA A 144 1.39 11.29 -7.08
N ASP A 145 1.81 11.34 -5.82
CA ASP A 145 2.89 12.23 -5.37
C ASP A 145 4.27 11.80 -5.93
N ALA A 146 4.55 10.50 -5.98
CA ALA A 146 5.77 9.99 -6.62
C ALA A 146 5.86 10.41 -8.10
N LEU A 147 4.75 10.30 -8.85
CA LEU A 147 4.67 10.74 -10.24
C LEU A 147 4.84 12.26 -10.36
N ALA A 148 4.18 13.04 -9.50
CA ALA A 148 4.29 14.50 -9.50
C ALA A 148 5.71 14.99 -9.22
N GLN A 149 6.48 14.26 -8.41
CA GLN A 149 7.89 14.54 -8.12
C GLN A 149 8.84 14.02 -9.22
N GLY A 150 8.31 13.41 -10.29
CA GLY A 150 9.11 12.87 -11.39
C GLY A 150 10.00 11.71 -10.98
N ALA A 151 9.55 10.91 -10.01
CA ALA A 151 10.26 9.70 -9.61
C ALA A 151 10.31 8.69 -10.76
N ASP A 152 11.41 7.95 -10.87
CA ASP A 152 11.56 6.82 -11.80
C ASP A 152 11.52 5.46 -11.07
N CYS A 153 11.61 5.48 -9.74
CA CYS A 153 11.51 4.30 -8.92
C CYS A 153 10.94 4.62 -7.53
N VAL A 154 10.40 3.59 -6.88
CA VAL A 154 9.93 3.66 -5.49
C VAL A 154 10.72 2.71 -4.60
N VAL A 155 10.92 3.11 -3.34
CA VAL A 155 11.62 2.33 -2.32
C VAL A 155 10.68 2.12 -1.14
N THR A 156 10.55 0.88 -0.66
CA THR A 156 9.86 0.61 0.61
C THR A 156 10.48 -0.56 1.37
N VAL A 157 10.15 -0.65 2.65
CA VAL A 157 10.62 -1.70 3.56
C VAL A 157 9.43 -2.46 4.14
N GLY A 158 9.56 -3.76 4.37
CA GLY A 158 8.51 -4.58 4.98
C GLY A 158 8.99 -5.98 5.36
N GLY A 159 8.08 -6.83 5.83
CA GLY A 159 8.37 -8.26 5.97
C GLY A 159 8.34 -8.99 4.63
N ILE A 160 8.97 -10.16 4.56
CA ILE A 160 8.98 -11.01 3.36
C ILE A 160 7.58 -11.38 2.82
N GLN A 161 6.55 -11.37 3.67
CA GLN A 161 5.16 -11.58 3.27
C GLN A 161 4.32 -10.29 3.40
N SER A 162 4.93 -9.13 3.21
CA SER A 162 4.26 -7.84 3.36
C SER A 162 3.26 -7.57 2.24
N ASN A 163 1.97 -7.47 2.59
CA ASN A 163 0.94 -7.01 1.67
C ASN A 163 1.23 -5.61 1.11
N HIS A 164 1.91 -4.76 1.90
CA HIS A 164 2.32 -3.42 1.49
C HIS A 164 3.40 -3.46 0.40
N CYS A 165 4.41 -4.31 0.56
CA CYS A 165 5.50 -4.43 -0.41
C CYS A 165 4.99 -5.01 -1.73
N ARG A 166 4.16 -6.07 -1.66
CA ARG A 166 3.45 -6.59 -2.84
C ARG A 166 2.65 -5.50 -3.54
N ALA A 167 1.76 -4.81 -2.83
CA ALA A 167 0.91 -3.80 -3.43
C ALA A 167 1.74 -2.64 -4.03
N THR A 168 2.81 -2.23 -3.37
CA THR A 168 3.73 -1.18 -3.86
C THR A 168 4.43 -1.62 -5.15
N ALA A 169 4.95 -2.86 -5.20
CA ALA A 169 5.62 -3.39 -6.39
C ALA A 169 4.69 -3.48 -7.59
N VAL A 170 3.46 -3.94 -7.37
CA VAL A 170 2.44 -4.01 -8.42
C VAL A 170 2.05 -2.61 -8.89
N ALA A 171 1.82 -1.66 -7.97
CA ALA A 171 1.45 -0.28 -8.31
C ALA A 171 2.55 0.41 -9.10
N ALA A 172 3.81 0.24 -8.68
CA ALA A 172 4.97 0.74 -9.41
C ALA A 172 5.00 0.20 -10.84
N LYS A 173 4.78 -1.11 -11.00
CA LYS A 173 4.79 -1.73 -12.33
C LYS A 173 3.68 -1.22 -13.23
N TYR A 174 2.47 -1.01 -12.70
CA TYR A 174 1.38 -0.40 -13.47
C TYR A 174 1.70 1.02 -13.95
N LEU A 175 2.47 1.77 -13.18
CA LEU A 175 2.82 3.16 -13.44
C LEU A 175 4.19 3.33 -14.10
N ASN A 176 4.77 2.23 -14.61
CA ASN A 176 6.09 2.21 -15.26
C ASN A 176 7.23 2.76 -14.38
N LEU A 177 7.16 2.52 -13.06
CA LEU A 177 8.22 2.80 -12.10
C LEU A 177 8.94 1.52 -11.72
N ASP A 178 10.25 1.58 -11.52
CA ASP A 178 10.97 0.48 -10.90
C ASP A 178 10.64 0.41 -9.39
N CYS A 179 10.66 -0.78 -8.81
CA CYS A 179 10.39 -0.97 -7.39
C CYS A 179 11.57 -1.63 -6.68
N TYR A 180 12.05 -1.02 -5.61
CA TYR A 180 13.09 -1.56 -4.76
C TYR A 180 12.53 -1.86 -3.37
N LEU A 181 12.69 -3.11 -2.93
CA LEU A 181 12.13 -3.64 -1.70
C LEU A 181 13.25 -4.11 -0.78
N ILE A 182 13.21 -3.67 0.49
CA ILE A 182 13.99 -4.28 1.56
C ILE A 182 13.04 -5.14 2.40
N LEU A 183 13.23 -6.46 2.40
CA LEU A 183 12.33 -7.42 3.04
C LEU A 183 13.01 -8.10 4.23
N ARG A 184 12.45 -7.90 5.43
CA ARG A 184 12.88 -8.61 6.64
C ARG A 184 12.39 -10.05 6.65
N THR A 185 13.29 -10.97 6.96
CA THR A 185 13.02 -12.41 7.11
C THR A 185 13.93 -13.02 8.18
N SER A 186 13.81 -14.33 8.45
CA SER A 186 14.77 -15.00 9.33
C SER A 186 16.17 -15.02 8.70
N LYS A 187 17.22 -15.05 9.52
CA LYS A 187 18.61 -15.07 9.03
C LYS A 187 18.87 -16.20 8.01
N VAL A 188 18.37 -17.41 8.29
CA VAL A 188 18.50 -18.56 7.37
C VAL A 188 17.90 -18.24 5.99
N LEU A 189 16.72 -17.65 5.94
CA LEU A 189 16.06 -17.30 4.68
C LEU A 189 16.71 -16.11 3.99
N ALA A 190 17.35 -15.19 4.73
CA ALA A 190 18.11 -14.10 4.13
C ALA A 190 19.34 -14.62 3.38
N ASP A 191 19.95 -15.71 3.87
CA ASP A 191 21.17 -16.29 3.29
C ASP A 191 20.91 -17.31 2.16
N GLN A 192 19.76 -18.02 2.17
CA GLN A 192 19.54 -19.21 1.31
C GLN A 192 18.57 -19.02 0.13
N ASP A 193 18.04 -17.82 -0.09
CA ASP A 193 16.91 -17.55 -1.00
C ASP A 193 15.63 -18.35 -0.64
N PRO A 194 14.58 -17.70 -0.14
CA PRO A 194 13.32 -18.34 0.26
C PRO A 194 12.46 -18.84 -0.92
N GLY A 195 12.89 -18.66 -2.16
CA GLY A 195 12.19 -19.14 -3.36
C GLY A 195 10.95 -18.31 -3.72
N LEU A 196 9.99 -18.94 -4.40
CA LEU A 196 8.79 -18.30 -4.96
C LEU A 196 7.54 -18.64 -4.13
N THR A 197 7.27 -17.86 -3.09
CA THR A 197 6.20 -18.12 -2.12
C THR A 197 5.40 -16.88 -1.76
N GLY A 198 4.06 -17.00 -1.71
CA GLY A 198 3.16 -15.96 -1.24
C GLY A 198 3.34 -14.61 -1.94
N ASN A 199 3.44 -13.54 -1.16
CA ASN A 199 3.65 -12.17 -1.65
C ASN A 199 5.00 -12.02 -2.39
N LEU A 200 6.05 -12.72 -1.96
CA LEU A 200 7.37 -12.65 -2.60
C LEU A 200 7.36 -13.17 -4.05
N LEU A 201 6.55 -14.20 -4.34
CA LEU A 201 6.34 -14.66 -5.72
C LEU A 201 5.84 -13.50 -6.60
N VAL A 202 4.83 -12.76 -6.13
CA VAL A 202 4.23 -11.66 -6.89
C VAL A 202 5.22 -10.51 -7.06
N GLU A 203 5.95 -10.14 -6.00
CA GLU A 203 6.98 -9.09 -6.04
C GLU A 203 8.06 -9.40 -7.08
N ARG A 204 8.54 -10.65 -7.12
CA ARG A 204 9.51 -11.10 -8.14
C ARG A 204 8.90 -11.15 -9.54
N LEU A 205 7.67 -11.62 -9.66
CA LEU A 205 6.97 -11.73 -10.96
C LEU A 205 6.80 -10.36 -11.64
N VAL A 206 6.50 -9.31 -10.87
CA VAL A 206 6.39 -7.94 -11.40
C VAL A 206 7.73 -7.25 -11.59
N GLY A 207 8.85 -7.93 -11.27
CA GLY A 207 10.21 -7.45 -11.50
C GLY A 207 10.76 -6.53 -10.41
N ALA A 208 10.26 -6.61 -9.17
CA ALA A 208 10.81 -5.80 -8.09
C ALA A 208 12.25 -6.23 -7.72
N HIS A 209 13.11 -5.25 -7.45
CA HIS A 209 14.45 -5.46 -6.91
C HIS A 209 14.35 -5.76 -5.42
N VAL A 210 14.53 -7.04 -5.04
CA VAL A 210 14.38 -7.49 -3.66
C VAL A 210 15.74 -7.64 -2.98
N GLN A 211 15.89 -6.99 -1.84
CA GLN A 211 16.98 -7.21 -0.89
C GLN A 211 16.44 -7.81 0.39
N LEU A 212 16.94 -9.00 0.74
CA LEU A 212 16.59 -9.66 1.99
C LEU A 212 17.52 -9.22 3.12
N ILE A 213 16.94 -9.03 4.30
CA ILE A 213 17.68 -8.76 5.53
C ILE A 213 17.14 -9.61 6.67
N SER A 214 18.00 -9.90 7.66
CA SER A 214 17.57 -10.55 8.88
C SER A 214 16.73 -9.63 9.77
N LYS A 215 15.96 -10.22 10.69
CA LYS A 215 15.20 -9.44 11.70
C LYS A 215 16.14 -8.67 12.63
N GLU A 216 17.32 -9.22 12.91
CA GLU A 216 18.33 -8.64 13.76
C GLU A 216 18.93 -7.38 13.12
N GLU A 217 19.32 -7.45 11.84
CA GLU A 217 19.79 -6.29 11.07
C GLU A 217 18.70 -5.21 10.98
N TYR A 218 17.45 -5.62 10.71
CA TYR A 218 16.32 -4.69 10.69
C TYR A 218 16.13 -3.98 12.05
N GLY A 219 16.23 -4.73 13.15
CA GLY A 219 16.07 -4.19 14.50
C GLY A 219 17.19 -3.22 14.91
N GLN A 220 18.41 -3.45 14.43
CA GLN A 220 19.56 -2.59 14.72
C GLN A 220 19.55 -1.31 13.88
N ILE A 221 19.22 -1.39 12.60
CA ILE A 221 19.33 -0.26 11.66
C ILE A 221 18.03 0.55 11.63
N GLY A 222 16.87 -0.12 11.66
CA GLY A 222 15.56 0.50 11.52
C GLY A 222 15.18 0.79 10.07
N SER A 223 13.87 0.83 9.80
CA SER A 223 13.32 0.99 8.44
C SER A 223 13.71 2.30 7.76
N VAL A 224 13.73 3.42 8.51
CA VAL A 224 14.02 4.75 7.95
C VAL A 224 15.47 4.81 7.44
N ALA A 225 16.43 4.36 8.25
CA ALA A 225 17.83 4.36 7.86
C ALA A 225 18.10 3.40 6.69
N LEU A 226 17.47 2.22 6.70
CA LEU A 226 17.54 1.26 5.58
C LEU A 226 17.03 1.88 4.26
N ALA A 227 15.85 2.51 4.29
CA ALA A 227 15.24 3.13 3.12
C ALA A 227 16.07 4.32 2.61
N ASN A 228 16.55 5.17 3.52
CA ASN A 228 17.38 6.33 3.17
C ASN A 228 18.70 5.91 2.54
N ALA A 229 19.34 4.86 3.05
CA ALA A 229 20.59 4.39 2.47
C ALA A 229 20.43 3.84 1.06
N LEU A 230 19.36 3.08 0.81
CA LEU A 230 19.03 2.62 -0.53
C LEU A 230 18.69 3.80 -1.46
N LYS A 231 17.95 4.80 -0.95
CA LYS A 231 17.67 6.05 -1.67
C LYS A 231 18.97 6.74 -2.08
N GLU A 232 19.91 6.95 -1.16
CA GLU A 232 21.20 7.59 -1.45
C GLU A 232 22.04 6.80 -2.46
N LYS A 233 22.03 5.47 -2.38
CA LYS A 233 22.67 4.61 -3.38
C LYS A 233 22.07 4.84 -4.77
N LEU A 234 20.74 4.81 -4.88
CA LEU A 234 20.03 4.98 -6.16
C LEU A 234 20.25 6.39 -6.76
N ILE A 235 20.30 7.43 -5.92
CA ILE A 235 20.63 8.79 -6.37
C ILE A 235 22.04 8.84 -6.98
N LYS A 236 23.03 8.18 -6.36
CA LYS A 236 24.40 8.10 -6.92
C LYS A 236 24.47 7.32 -8.22
N GLU A 237 23.52 6.41 -8.46
CA GLU A 237 23.34 5.67 -9.71
C GLU A 237 22.52 6.48 -10.75
N GLY A 238 22.19 7.75 -10.47
CA GLY A 238 21.48 8.65 -11.37
C GLY A 238 19.96 8.47 -11.39
N ARG A 239 19.39 7.73 -10.43
CA ARG A 239 17.95 7.48 -10.31
C ARG A 239 17.24 8.58 -9.51
N LYS A 240 15.92 8.60 -9.62
CA LYS A 240 15.00 9.48 -8.86
C LYS A 240 14.08 8.66 -7.94
N PRO A 241 14.60 8.17 -6.80
CA PRO A 241 13.83 7.34 -5.87
C PRO A 241 12.83 8.13 -5.02
N TYR A 242 11.60 7.64 -4.96
CA TYR A 242 10.57 8.06 -4.00
C TYR A 242 10.45 7.04 -2.86
N VAL A 243 10.64 7.47 -1.61
CA VAL A 243 10.59 6.57 -0.45
C VAL A 243 9.18 6.52 0.12
N ILE A 244 8.60 5.33 0.13
CA ILE A 244 7.32 5.03 0.79
C ILE A 244 7.64 4.40 2.16
N PRO A 245 7.18 4.99 3.27
CA PRO A 245 7.41 4.42 4.59
C PRO A 245 6.69 3.09 4.77
N VAL A 246 7.11 2.32 5.77
CA VAL A 246 6.52 1.01 6.10
C VAL A 246 4.99 1.13 6.19
N GLY A 247 4.29 0.30 5.43
CA GLY A 247 2.82 0.25 5.42
C GLY A 247 2.14 1.45 4.76
N GLY A 248 2.89 2.36 4.13
CA GLY A 248 2.38 3.61 3.55
C GLY A 248 1.85 4.56 4.63
N SER A 249 2.32 4.41 5.87
CA SER A 249 1.78 5.12 7.03
C SER A 249 2.46 6.47 7.21
N ASN A 250 1.98 7.48 6.50
CA ASN A 250 2.32 8.89 6.68
C ASN A 250 1.07 9.77 6.51
N SER A 251 1.21 11.10 6.66
CA SER A 251 0.11 12.06 6.50
C SER A 251 -0.58 11.95 5.14
N LEU A 252 0.19 11.80 4.05
CA LEU A 252 -0.34 11.68 2.70
C LEU A 252 -1.16 10.39 2.51
N GLY A 253 -0.63 9.24 2.93
CA GLY A 253 -1.32 7.95 2.82
C GLY A 253 -2.60 7.86 3.63
N THR A 254 -2.77 8.67 4.69
CA THR A 254 -4.00 8.76 5.48
C THR A 254 -5.20 9.25 4.67
N TRP A 255 -4.98 10.07 3.63
CA TRP A 255 -6.05 10.52 2.73
C TRP A 255 -6.77 9.36 2.05
N GLY A 256 -6.09 8.24 1.78
CA GLY A 256 -6.73 7.01 1.31
C GLY A 256 -7.82 6.46 2.23
N TYR A 257 -7.65 6.62 3.55
CA TYR A 257 -8.64 6.19 4.53
C TYR A 257 -9.68 7.26 4.86
N ILE A 258 -9.38 8.54 4.67
CA ILE A 258 -10.40 9.61 4.63
C ILE A 258 -11.39 9.30 3.50
N GLU A 259 -10.90 8.88 2.34
CA GLU A 259 -11.73 8.42 1.23
C GLU A 259 -12.51 7.15 1.55
N ALA A 260 -11.94 6.22 2.32
CA ALA A 260 -12.67 5.04 2.79
C ALA A 260 -13.87 5.43 3.68
N VAL A 261 -13.71 6.43 4.55
CA VAL A 261 -14.81 6.93 5.40
C VAL A 261 -15.86 7.63 4.54
N ARG A 262 -15.45 8.52 3.63
CA ARG A 262 -16.35 9.18 2.66
C ARG A 262 -17.15 8.15 1.85
N GLU A 263 -16.49 7.07 1.43
CA GLU A 263 -17.10 5.96 0.70
C GLU A 263 -18.14 5.21 1.56
N ILE A 264 -17.85 4.95 2.83
CA ILE A 264 -18.80 4.33 3.77
C ILE A 264 -20.02 5.24 3.99
N GLU A 265 -19.81 6.55 4.20
CA GLU A 265 -20.90 7.54 4.35
C GLU A 265 -21.84 7.51 3.15
N GLN A 266 -21.28 7.53 1.94
CA GLN A 266 -22.05 7.46 0.69
C GLN A 266 -22.82 6.13 0.56
N GLN A 267 -22.23 5.01 0.96
CA GLN A 267 -22.89 3.70 0.94
C GLN A 267 -24.03 3.60 1.97
N VAL A 268 -23.86 4.22 3.14
CA VAL A 268 -24.90 4.34 4.18
C VAL A 268 -26.06 5.19 3.68
N GLU A 269 -25.78 6.36 3.08
CA GLU A 269 -26.80 7.24 2.51
C GLU A 269 -27.57 6.53 1.39
N ALA A 270 -26.87 5.91 0.44
CA ALA A 270 -27.47 5.16 -0.67
C ALA A 270 -28.32 3.96 -0.20
N SER A 271 -28.12 3.47 1.03
CA SER A 271 -28.94 2.40 1.60
C SER A 271 -30.36 2.84 1.96
N GLY A 272 -30.65 4.15 1.99
CA GLY A 272 -31.94 4.69 2.42
C GLY A 272 -32.22 4.46 3.90
N GLY A 273 -31.17 4.48 4.73
CA GLY A 273 -31.27 4.27 6.18
C GLY A 273 -31.33 2.81 6.64
N ARG A 274 -31.19 1.84 5.71
CA ARG A 274 -31.11 0.40 6.02
C ARG A 274 -29.80 0.01 6.68
N LEU A 275 -28.71 0.69 6.35
CA LEU A 275 -27.42 0.52 6.99
C LEU A 275 -27.22 1.66 7.99
N LYS A 276 -26.83 1.30 9.21
CA LYS A 276 -26.36 2.20 10.25
C LYS A 276 -25.24 1.49 11.01
N PHE A 277 -24.18 2.22 11.33
CA PHE A 277 -23.03 1.68 12.04
C PHE A 277 -22.76 2.54 13.26
N ASP A 278 -22.73 1.91 14.43
CA ASP A 278 -22.39 2.56 15.69
C ASP A 278 -20.88 2.51 15.96
N ASP A 279 -20.22 1.46 15.49
CA ASP A 279 -18.81 1.18 15.70
C ASP A 279 -18.10 0.78 14.41
N ILE A 280 -16.81 1.15 14.29
CA ILE A 280 -15.91 0.68 13.23
C ILE A 280 -14.71 0.00 13.89
N VAL A 281 -14.48 -1.26 13.55
CA VAL A 281 -13.33 -2.04 14.02
C VAL A 281 -12.32 -2.19 12.88
N VAL A 282 -11.06 -1.83 13.13
CA VAL A 282 -9.98 -1.92 12.14
C VAL A 282 -8.69 -2.42 12.80
N ALA A 283 -7.95 -3.27 12.10
CA ALA A 283 -6.62 -3.67 12.53
C ALA A 283 -5.64 -2.49 12.48
N CYS A 284 -4.80 -2.33 13.51
CA CYS A 284 -3.80 -1.28 13.61
C CYS A 284 -2.39 -1.91 13.69
N GLY A 285 -1.46 -1.42 12.86
CA GLY A 285 -0.08 -1.90 12.79
C GLY A 285 0.78 -1.18 11.76
#